data_AF-A0AAN9S5M8-F1
#
_entry.id   AF-A0AAN9S5M8-F1
#
_cell.length_a   1.000
_cell.length_b   1.000
_cell.length_c   1.000
_cell.angle_alpha   90.00
_cell.angle_beta   90.00
_cell.angle_gamma   90.00
#
_symmetry.space_group_name_H-M   'P 1'
#
loop_
_entity.id
_entity.type
_entity.pdbx_description
1 polymer ?
#
loop_
_entity_poly.entity_id
_entity_poly.type
_entity_poly.pdbx_seq_one_letter_code
_entity_poly.pdbx_strand_id
1 'polypeptide(L)'
;MVKLPMFIFYGDSGVIMQKLWTFYILFIEIVLCMYYPMEHVDEGKESSNSVNGVEANNSPLICGLPDDLSLMCLARVPRKYHSVLKCVSKGWRDLICSEEWYFYRLKHKLDETWIYALCRDKLNEIFCYVLDPTASRRYWKLIDGFPPHISKRKGVGFEALGNKLFFLGGCSWLIDATDEVCSYHASSYCWDKGASMSTARCYFACEVLDKKLYAIGGLVSNSSDHSWDTFDPLTNCWTLHTDPNIGSVSSEIEDSVVLDGKIYVRYIRDPITPHVFAVVYEPSSGTWQYADDDMVSGWTGPAVVVDGTLYVLDQSLGTRLMMWHKERRQWIPVGKLSPLLTKPPCQLVAVGKSIFIIGKTLSTVVVDVGDLGNEGQVMMSSSIPELLPDFNVISCKCLSI
;
A
#
# COMPACT_ATOMS: atom_id res chain seq x y z
N MET A 1 -45.60 3.81 -3.12
CA MET A 1 -45.45 4.94 -4.05
C MET A 1 -45.21 6.20 -3.23
N VAL A 2 -43.96 6.46 -2.83
CA VAL A 2 -43.61 7.69 -2.09
C VAL A 2 -43.26 8.75 -3.12
N LYS A 3 -44.08 9.80 -3.23
CA LYS A 3 -43.81 10.95 -4.09
C LYS A 3 -42.64 11.74 -3.49
N LEU A 4 -41.49 11.76 -4.16
CA LEU A 4 -40.43 12.73 -3.90
C LEU A 4 -40.87 14.10 -4.43
N PRO A 5 -40.77 15.19 -3.65
CA PRO A 5 -41.11 16.52 -4.13
C PRO A 5 -39.99 17.03 -5.06
N MET A 6 -40.39 17.45 -6.26
CA MET A 6 -39.53 18.10 -7.23
C MET A 6 -39.35 19.57 -6.82
N PHE A 7 -38.16 19.94 -6.36
CA PHE A 7 -37.81 21.35 -6.09
C PHE A 7 -36.82 21.84 -7.14
N ILE A 8 -37.21 22.88 -7.87
CA ILE A 8 -36.37 23.64 -8.80
C ILE A 8 -35.59 24.66 -7.95
N PHE A 9 -34.25 24.65 -8.03
CA PHE A 9 -33.40 25.60 -7.32
C PHE A 9 -32.70 26.57 -8.28
N TYR A 10 -32.89 27.86 -8.04
CA TYR A 10 -32.06 28.96 -8.57
C TYR A 10 -31.21 29.51 -7.40
N GLY A 11 -29.89 29.67 -7.59
CA GLY A 11 -29.04 30.54 -6.76
C GLY A 11 -27.82 29.91 -6.08
N ASP A 12 -26.67 30.54 -6.32
CA ASP A 12 -25.31 30.45 -5.72
C ASP A 12 -24.72 29.11 -5.26
N SER A 13 -23.67 28.71 -5.98
CA SER A 13 -22.92 27.44 -5.92
C SER A 13 -22.33 27.09 -4.56
N GLY A 14 -22.07 28.06 -3.68
CA GLY A 14 -21.51 27.82 -2.34
C GLY A 14 -22.52 27.27 -1.33
N VAL A 15 -23.77 27.74 -1.37
CA VAL A 15 -24.82 27.35 -0.42
C VAL A 15 -25.44 26.00 -0.81
N ILE A 16 -25.44 25.67 -2.11
CA ILE A 16 -25.88 24.38 -2.64
C ILE A 16 -24.95 23.25 -2.17
N MET A 17 -23.63 23.45 -2.18
CA MET A 17 -22.65 22.46 -1.72
C MET A 17 -22.77 22.13 -0.24
N GLN A 18 -22.97 23.15 0.61
CA GLN A 18 -23.08 22.95 2.05
C GLN A 18 -24.39 22.28 2.45
N LYS A 19 -25.49 22.60 1.76
CA LYS A 19 -26.80 21.94 1.96
C LYS A 19 -26.83 20.53 1.37
N LEU A 20 -26.15 20.27 0.25
CA LEU A 20 -25.92 18.92 -0.26
C LEU A 20 -25.13 18.09 0.75
N TRP A 21 -24.14 18.66 1.44
CA TRP A 21 -23.36 17.99 2.49
C TRP A 21 -24.21 17.58 3.69
N THR A 22 -25.13 18.45 4.14
CA THR A 22 -26.09 18.12 5.19
C THR A 22 -27.11 17.08 4.72
N PHE A 23 -27.58 17.18 3.47
CA PHE A 23 -28.43 16.16 2.85
C PHE A 23 -27.69 14.83 2.68
N TYR A 24 -26.37 14.84 2.50
CA TYR A 24 -25.52 13.66 2.31
C TYR A 24 -25.36 12.85 3.60
N ILE A 25 -25.14 13.54 4.72
CA ILE A 25 -25.10 12.91 6.04
C ILE A 25 -26.51 12.41 6.42
N LEU A 26 -27.55 13.23 6.19
CA LEU A 26 -28.93 12.80 6.43
C LEU A 26 -29.34 11.63 5.54
N PHE A 27 -28.94 11.58 4.27
CA PHE A 27 -29.29 10.50 3.35
C PHE A 27 -28.59 9.20 3.75
N ILE A 28 -27.32 9.26 4.17
CA ILE A 28 -26.62 8.09 4.71
C ILE A 28 -27.24 7.64 6.04
N GLU A 29 -27.58 8.55 6.95
CA GLU A 29 -28.26 8.21 8.22
C GLU A 29 -29.68 7.67 8.00
N ILE A 30 -30.45 8.24 7.07
CA ILE A 30 -31.81 7.78 6.74
C ILE A 30 -31.77 6.41 6.05
N VAL A 31 -30.81 6.17 5.14
CA VAL A 31 -30.62 4.84 4.53
C VAL A 31 -30.17 3.81 5.57
N LEU A 32 -29.34 4.20 6.55
CA LEU A 32 -28.94 3.34 7.67
C LEU A 32 -30.07 3.05 8.66
N CYS A 33 -30.98 4.01 8.91
CA CYS A 33 -32.13 3.81 9.79
C CYS A 33 -33.27 3.01 9.15
N MET A 34 -33.34 2.90 7.82
CA MET A 34 -34.42 2.19 7.13
C MET A 34 -34.17 0.69 6.88
N TYR A 35 -32.97 0.16 7.17
CA TYR A 35 -32.59 -1.24 6.87
C TYR A 35 -32.21 -2.08 8.12
N TYR A 36 -32.97 -1.94 9.20
CA TYR A 36 -33.17 -3.00 10.19
C TYR A 36 -34.69 -3.19 10.31
N PRO A 37 -35.23 -4.36 9.87
CA PRO A 37 -35.23 -5.50 10.77
C PRO A 37 -34.81 -6.83 10.10
N MET A 38 -34.23 -7.71 10.91
CA MET A 38 -34.19 -9.16 10.66
C MET A 38 -35.61 -9.67 10.44
N GLU A 39 -35.84 -10.57 9.49
CA GLU A 39 -36.67 -11.76 9.68
C GLU A 39 -36.57 -12.75 8.50
N HIS A 40 -36.38 -14.02 8.88
CA HIS A 40 -36.75 -15.32 8.30
C HIS A 40 -36.61 -15.62 6.79
N VAL A 41 -35.75 -16.62 6.53
CA VAL A 41 -35.69 -17.45 5.32
C VAL A 41 -36.79 -18.51 5.40
N ASP A 42 -37.65 -18.59 4.38
CA ASP A 42 -38.45 -19.77 4.07
C ASP A 42 -38.16 -20.20 2.63
N GLU A 43 -37.84 -21.48 2.45
CA GLU A 43 -37.52 -22.11 1.16
C GLU A 43 -38.80 -22.57 0.43
N GLY A 44 -38.85 -22.34 -0.89
CA GLY A 44 -39.84 -22.93 -1.78
C GLY A 44 -39.42 -22.85 -3.26
N LYS A 45 -39.13 -24.01 -3.86
CA LYS A 45 -38.96 -24.28 -5.32
C LYS A 45 -40.31 -24.04 -6.07
N GLU A 46 -40.47 -23.86 -7.38
CA GLU A 46 -39.76 -24.37 -8.56
C GLU A 46 -40.20 -23.62 -9.87
N SER A 47 -39.30 -23.62 -10.85
CA SER A 47 -39.32 -23.37 -12.32
C SER A 47 -40.58 -22.90 -13.12
N SER A 48 -40.34 -22.00 -14.11
CA SER A 48 -40.54 -22.31 -15.55
C SER A 48 -39.91 -21.25 -16.50
N ASN A 49 -39.45 -21.72 -17.67
CA ASN A 49 -38.66 -21.05 -18.69
C ASN A 49 -39.39 -19.96 -19.50
N SER A 50 -38.69 -18.91 -19.92
CA SER A 50 -38.70 -18.44 -21.32
C SER A 50 -37.47 -17.59 -21.65
N VAL A 51 -36.88 -17.87 -22.81
CA VAL A 51 -35.75 -17.19 -23.43
C VAL A 51 -36.27 -15.97 -24.18
N ASN A 52 -35.69 -14.78 -23.93
CA ASN A 52 -35.64 -13.65 -24.87
C ASN A 52 -34.60 -12.62 -24.39
N GLY A 53 -33.69 -12.23 -25.31
CA GLY A 53 -32.86 -11.02 -25.29
C GLY A 53 -32.17 -10.63 -23.98
N VAL A 54 -30.87 -10.93 -23.85
CA VAL A 54 -30.02 -10.31 -22.82
C VAL A 54 -29.73 -8.85 -23.24
N GLU A 55 -30.72 -7.98 -23.13
CA GLU A 55 -30.44 -6.60 -22.76
C GLU A 55 -30.04 -6.66 -21.29
N ALA A 56 -28.79 -6.31 -20.99
CA ALA A 56 -28.36 -6.09 -19.62
C ALA A 56 -29.26 -4.98 -19.05
N ASN A 57 -30.28 -5.36 -18.28
CA ASN A 57 -31.10 -4.45 -17.50
C ASN A 57 -30.19 -3.78 -16.46
N ASN A 58 -29.43 -2.77 -16.88
CA ASN A 58 -28.71 -1.88 -15.98
C ASN A 58 -29.77 -1.03 -15.27
N SER A 59 -30.25 -1.51 -14.13
CA SER A 59 -31.01 -0.66 -13.24
C SER A 59 -30.14 0.54 -12.87
N PRO A 60 -30.66 1.77 -12.92
CA PRO A 60 -29.89 2.97 -12.64
C PRO A 60 -29.24 2.86 -11.24
N LEU A 61 -28.01 3.34 -11.10
CA LEU A 61 -27.28 3.28 -9.84
C LEU A 61 -28.06 3.97 -8.72
N ILE A 62 -28.61 5.15 -9.00
CA ILE A 62 -29.50 5.87 -8.09
C ILE A 62 -30.79 6.17 -8.86
N CYS A 63 -31.92 5.66 -8.36
CA CYS A 63 -33.21 5.90 -8.98
C CYS A 63 -33.48 7.40 -9.16
N GLY A 64 -33.76 7.81 -10.41
CA GLY A 64 -34.03 9.21 -10.74
C GLY A 64 -32.79 10.07 -11.04
N LEU A 65 -31.59 9.49 -10.99
CA LEU A 65 -30.36 10.14 -11.45
C LEU A 65 -29.74 9.34 -12.61
N PRO A 66 -29.17 10.05 -13.60
CA PRO A 66 -28.20 9.48 -14.53
C PRO A 66 -27.01 8.82 -13.82
N ASP A 67 -26.42 7.79 -14.43
CA ASP A 67 -25.33 7.02 -13.83
C ASP A 67 -24.03 7.82 -13.66
N ASP A 68 -23.77 8.80 -14.54
CA ASP A 68 -22.63 9.72 -14.43
C ASP A 68 -22.73 10.62 -13.18
N LEU A 69 -23.92 11.19 -12.92
CA LEU A 69 -24.19 11.95 -11.70
C LEU A 69 -24.18 11.04 -10.46
N SER A 70 -24.63 9.80 -10.61
CA SER A 70 -24.57 8.80 -9.53
C SER A 70 -23.12 8.49 -9.16
N LEU A 71 -22.26 8.21 -10.14
CA LEU A 71 -20.82 8.00 -9.93
C LEU A 71 -20.17 9.23 -9.31
N MET A 72 -20.46 10.43 -9.81
CA MET A 72 -19.96 11.69 -9.23
C MET A 72 -20.30 11.83 -7.75
N CYS A 73 -21.53 11.50 -7.37
CA CYS A 73 -21.98 11.55 -5.99
C CYS A 73 -21.23 10.49 -5.17
N LEU A 74 -21.34 9.22 -5.55
CA LEU A 74 -20.78 8.10 -4.80
C LEU A 74 -19.26 8.22 -4.65
N ALA A 75 -18.52 8.63 -5.69
CA ALA A 75 -17.07 8.74 -5.66
C ALA A 75 -16.55 9.75 -4.62
N ARG A 76 -17.38 10.66 -4.12
CA ARG A 76 -17.02 11.61 -3.05
C ARG A 76 -17.18 11.04 -1.65
N VAL A 77 -17.80 9.87 -1.49
CA VAL A 77 -17.88 9.23 -0.17
C VAL A 77 -16.47 8.82 0.28
N PRO A 78 -16.06 9.19 1.51
CA PRO A 78 -14.77 8.77 2.07
C PRO A 78 -14.61 7.25 2.14
N ARG A 79 -13.38 6.78 1.92
CA ARG A 79 -13.01 5.36 1.84
C ARG A 79 -13.47 4.52 3.01
N LYS A 80 -13.47 5.10 4.22
CA LYS A 80 -13.95 4.43 5.44
C LYS A 80 -15.41 3.96 5.39
N TYR A 81 -16.23 4.53 4.50
CA TYR A 81 -17.64 4.13 4.32
C TYR A 81 -17.88 3.24 3.09
N HIS A 82 -16.84 2.91 2.30
CA HIS A 82 -17.02 2.10 1.10
C HIS A 82 -17.57 0.71 1.41
N SER A 83 -17.27 0.12 2.58
CA SER A 83 -17.89 -1.15 3.03
C SER A 83 -19.40 -1.02 3.18
N VAL A 84 -19.90 0.09 3.71
CA VAL A 84 -21.33 0.35 3.90
C VAL A 84 -22.01 0.57 2.55
N LEU A 85 -21.39 1.34 1.64
CA LEU A 85 -21.94 1.57 0.30
C LEU A 85 -22.10 0.27 -0.49
N LYS A 86 -21.15 -0.66 -0.37
CA LYS A 86 -21.22 -1.99 -1.01
C LYS A 86 -22.40 -2.83 -0.50
N CYS A 87 -22.97 -2.52 0.65
CA CYS A 87 -24.15 -3.22 1.17
C CYS A 87 -25.48 -2.69 0.62
N VAL A 88 -25.50 -1.52 -0.02
CA VAL A 88 -26.75 -0.86 -0.47
C VAL A 88 -27.39 -1.60 -1.66
N SER A 89 -26.60 -1.95 -2.68
CA SER A 89 -27.09 -2.68 -3.86
C SER A 89 -25.97 -3.45 -4.55
N LYS A 90 -26.32 -4.40 -5.42
CA LYS A 90 -25.34 -5.08 -6.30
C LYS A 90 -24.64 -4.07 -7.21
N GLY A 91 -25.36 -3.17 -7.86
CA GLY A 91 -24.78 -2.15 -8.74
C GLY A 91 -23.76 -1.23 -8.03
N TRP A 92 -24.04 -0.81 -6.79
CA TRP A 92 -23.07 0.00 -6.03
C TRP A 92 -21.83 -0.79 -5.66
N ARG A 93 -22.01 -2.05 -5.25
CA ARG A 93 -20.89 -2.94 -4.95
C ARG A 93 -20.01 -3.17 -6.16
N ASP A 94 -20.62 -3.48 -7.30
CA ASP A 94 -19.91 -3.75 -8.54
C ASP A 94 -19.18 -2.50 -9.02
N LEU A 95 -19.80 -1.32 -8.90
CA LEU A 95 -19.16 -0.03 -9.19
C LEU A 95 -17.94 0.21 -8.29
N ILE A 96 -18.08 0.12 -6.97
CA ILE A 96 -16.98 0.41 -6.02
C ILE A 96 -15.80 -0.55 -6.19
N CYS A 97 -16.09 -1.80 -6.58
CA CYS A 97 -15.08 -2.82 -6.86
C CYS A 97 -14.47 -2.70 -8.27
N SER A 98 -14.99 -1.83 -9.15
CA SER A 98 -14.55 -1.72 -10.54
C SER A 98 -13.29 -0.86 -10.69
N GLU A 99 -12.61 -1.04 -11.81
CA GLU A 99 -11.49 -0.17 -12.20
C GLU A 99 -11.97 1.25 -12.54
N GLU A 100 -13.19 1.39 -13.09
CA GLU A 100 -13.77 2.70 -13.40
C GLU A 100 -13.84 3.59 -12.16
N TRP A 101 -14.29 3.04 -11.03
CA TRP A 101 -14.32 3.76 -9.76
C TRP A 101 -12.95 4.25 -9.32
N TYR A 102 -11.95 3.36 -9.37
CA TYR A 102 -10.57 3.68 -9.00
C TYR A 102 -10.00 4.78 -9.88
N PHE A 103 -10.08 4.62 -11.21
CA PHE A 103 -9.57 5.62 -12.15
C PHE A 103 -10.32 6.94 -12.06
N TYR A 104 -11.64 6.90 -11.82
CA TYR A 104 -12.43 8.10 -11.61
C TYR A 104 -11.95 8.88 -10.38
N ARG A 105 -11.80 8.23 -9.22
CA ARG A 105 -11.33 8.88 -8.01
C ARG A 105 -9.92 9.45 -8.16
N LEU A 106 -9.00 8.67 -8.76
CA LEU A 106 -7.64 9.13 -9.05
C LEU A 106 -7.63 10.36 -9.97
N LYS A 107 -8.39 10.31 -11.07
CA LYS A 107 -8.50 11.43 -12.04
C LYS A 107 -9.02 12.71 -11.39
N HIS A 108 -9.92 12.58 -10.42
CA HIS A 108 -10.55 13.70 -9.74
C HIS A 108 -9.89 14.06 -8.39
N LYS A 109 -8.73 13.47 -8.05
CA LYS A 109 -8.00 13.70 -6.79
C LYS A 109 -8.86 13.46 -5.54
N LEU A 110 -9.69 12.43 -5.62
CA LEU A 110 -10.54 11.96 -4.51
C LEU A 110 -9.92 10.75 -3.81
N ASP A 111 -8.74 10.31 -4.24
CA ASP A 111 -8.10 9.13 -3.70
C ASP A 111 -7.62 9.33 -2.26
N GLU A 112 -7.78 8.28 -1.45
CA GLU A 112 -7.37 8.28 -0.05
C GLU A 112 -6.29 7.23 0.18
N THR A 113 -5.09 7.68 0.54
CA THR A 113 -3.95 6.82 0.85
C THR A 113 -4.09 6.23 2.24
N TRP A 114 -4.18 4.90 2.32
CA TRP A 114 -4.08 4.16 3.57
C TRP A 114 -2.74 3.42 3.66
N ILE A 115 -2.29 3.15 4.87
CA ILE A 115 -1.02 2.49 5.15
C ILE A 115 -1.28 1.02 5.45
N TYR A 116 -0.44 0.15 4.90
CA TYR A 116 -0.49 -1.29 5.10
C TYR A 116 0.84 -1.77 5.67
N ALA A 117 0.78 -2.51 6.77
CA ALA A 117 1.95 -3.06 7.44
C ALA A 117 1.91 -4.59 7.39
N LEU A 118 2.98 -5.18 6.87
CA LEU A 118 3.23 -6.60 6.95
C LEU A 118 3.93 -6.90 8.27
N CYS A 119 3.33 -7.75 9.09
CA CYS A 119 3.81 -8.09 10.42
C CYS A 119 4.08 -9.57 10.54
N ARG A 120 5.03 -9.94 11.40
CA ARG A 120 5.30 -11.31 11.81
C ARG A 120 5.14 -11.45 13.32
N ASP A 121 4.45 -12.50 13.74
CA ASP A 121 4.27 -12.84 15.15
C ASP A 121 5.38 -13.74 15.71
N LYS A 122 5.23 -14.13 16.98
CA LYS A 122 6.18 -15.05 17.65
C LYS A 122 6.19 -16.47 17.07
N LEU A 123 5.10 -16.88 16.43
CA LEU A 123 4.96 -18.19 15.77
C LEU A 123 5.49 -18.17 14.33
N ASN A 124 6.07 -17.05 13.90
CA ASN A 124 6.52 -16.76 12.53
C ASN A 124 5.40 -16.69 11.49
N GLU A 125 4.16 -16.47 11.91
CA GLU A 125 3.03 -16.24 11.02
C GLU A 125 2.97 -14.77 10.60
N ILE A 126 2.71 -14.56 9.31
CA ILE A 126 2.58 -13.26 8.68
C ILE A 126 1.12 -12.83 8.73
N PHE A 127 0.93 -11.56 9.10
CA PHE A 127 -0.36 -10.88 9.11
C PHE A 127 -0.21 -9.53 8.42
N CYS A 128 -1.26 -9.05 7.76
CA CYS A 128 -1.30 -7.71 7.19
C CYS A 128 -2.28 -6.85 7.96
N TYR A 129 -1.83 -5.66 8.39
CA TYR A 129 -2.64 -4.67 9.07
C TYR A 129 -2.81 -3.44 8.19
N VAL A 130 -3.92 -2.72 8.36
CA VAL A 130 -4.23 -1.49 7.65
C VAL A 130 -4.53 -0.35 8.63
N LEU A 131 -4.07 0.85 8.29
CA LEU A 131 -4.26 2.07 9.05
C LEU A 131 -4.79 3.17 8.11
N ASP A 132 -5.87 3.82 8.53
CA ASP A 132 -6.32 5.10 7.95
C ASP A 132 -5.57 6.25 8.64
N PRO A 133 -4.63 6.93 7.94
CA PRO A 133 -3.83 7.99 8.54
C PRO A 133 -4.65 9.27 8.83
N THR A 134 -5.82 9.42 8.21
CA THR A 134 -6.69 10.60 8.32
C THR A 134 -7.75 10.47 9.41
N ALA A 135 -7.93 9.27 9.96
CA ALA A 135 -8.89 9.01 11.02
C ALA A 135 -8.59 9.84 12.28
N SER A 136 -9.63 10.43 12.89
CA SER A 136 -9.53 11.15 14.16
C SER A 136 -9.02 10.27 15.31
N ARG A 137 -9.43 8.99 15.30
CA ARG A 137 -8.87 7.93 16.14
C ARG A 137 -8.21 6.91 15.23
N ARG A 138 -6.89 6.99 15.15
CA ARG A 138 -6.06 6.06 14.39
C ARG A 138 -5.90 4.75 15.16
N TYR A 139 -6.09 3.63 14.47
CA TYR A 139 -5.82 2.28 14.98
C TYR A 139 -5.57 1.33 13.82
N TRP A 140 -4.84 0.27 14.09
CA TRP A 140 -4.54 -0.76 13.10
C TRP A 140 -5.66 -1.79 13.05
N LYS A 141 -6.11 -2.13 11.85
CA LYS A 141 -7.09 -3.19 11.61
C LYS A 141 -6.42 -4.37 10.95
N LEU A 142 -6.69 -5.58 11.44
CA LEU A 142 -6.24 -6.79 10.77
C LEU A 142 -7.00 -6.95 9.43
N ILE A 143 -6.29 -7.36 8.39
CA ILE A 143 -6.89 -7.82 7.13
C ILE A 143 -7.22 -9.30 7.28
N ASP A 144 -8.50 -9.62 7.17
CA ASP A 144 -8.99 -10.99 7.27
C ASP A 144 -8.64 -11.82 6.02
N GLY A 145 -8.65 -13.15 6.20
CA GLY A 145 -8.50 -14.09 5.11
C GLY A 145 -7.10 -14.16 4.50
N PHE A 146 -6.06 -13.77 5.25
CA PHE A 146 -4.67 -13.90 4.78
C PHE A 146 -4.38 -15.33 4.31
N PRO A 147 -3.87 -15.56 3.08
CA PRO A 147 -3.79 -16.90 2.53
C PRO A 147 -2.85 -17.82 3.35
N PRO A 148 -3.32 -18.99 3.83
CA PRO A 148 -2.55 -19.84 4.74
C PRO A 148 -1.22 -20.38 4.16
N HIS A 149 -1.11 -20.48 2.83
CA HIS A 149 0.07 -21.01 2.16
C HIS A 149 1.25 -20.02 2.12
N ILE A 150 1.00 -18.72 2.31
CA ILE A 150 2.05 -17.70 2.42
C ILE A 150 2.32 -17.27 3.86
N SER A 151 1.45 -17.60 4.81
CA SER A 151 1.53 -17.09 6.19
C SER A 151 2.81 -17.46 6.92
N LYS A 152 3.44 -18.60 6.61
CA LYS A 152 4.67 -19.06 7.29
C LYS A 152 5.96 -18.78 6.51
N ARG A 153 5.86 -18.15 5.33
CA ARG A 153 7.02 -17.89 4.48
C ARG A 153 7.85 -16.74 5.04
N LYS A 154 9.16 -16.78 4.80
CA LYS A 154 10.15 -15.74 5.09
C LYS A 154 10.66 -15.13 3.79
N GLY A 155 11.18 -13.90 3.88
CA GLY A 155 11.70 -13.18 2.71
C GLY A 155 10.65 -12.93 1.62
N VAL A 156 9.38 -12.75 2.00
CA VAL A 156 8.27 -12.42 1.09
C VAL A 156 8.42 -10.97 0.64
N GLY A 157 8.38 -10.72 -0.67
CA GLY A 157 8.28 -9.38 -1.23
C GLY A 157 6.87 -8.81 -1.00
N PHE A 158 6.77 -7.54 -0.62
CA PHE A 158 5.50 -6.88 -0.32
C PHE A 158 5.49 -5.47 -0.92
N GLU A 159 4.57 -5.21 -1.84
CA GLU A 159 4.52 -3.94 -2.56
C GLU A 159 3.10 -3.57 -3.05
N ALA A 160 2.81 -2.28 -3.18
CA ALA A 160 1.53 -1.75 -3.64
C ALA A 160 1.63 -1.32 -5.12
N LEU A 161 0.74 -1.85 -5.97
CA LEU A 161 0.63 -1.44 -7.38
C LEU A 161 -0.85 -1.22 -7.75
N GLY A 162 -1.17 0.01 -8.19
CA GLY A 162 -2.54 0.39 -8.53
C GLY A 162 -3.43 0.40 -7.29
N ASN A 163 -4.50 -0.42 -7.30
CA ASN A 163 -5.42 -0.62 -6.17
C ASN A 163 -5.24 -1.99 -5.48
N LYS A 164 -4.10 -2.65 -5.70
CA LYS A 164 -3.78 -3.96 -5.14
C LYS A 164 -2.48 -3.93 -4.34
N LEU A 165 -2.40 -4.79 -3.33
CA LEU A 165 -1.15 -5.17 -2.67
C LEU A 165 -0.70 -6.50 -3.23
N PHE A 166 0.60 -6.64 -3.48
CA PHE A 166 1.22 -7.85 -3.98
C PHE A 166 2.11 -8.47 -2.92
N PHE A 167 2.04 -9.79 -2.83
CA PHE A 167 2.81 -10.65 -1.94
C PHE A 167 3.52 -11.67 -2.81
N LEU A 168 4.84 -11.66 -2.78
CA LEU A 168 5.68 -12.26 -3.81
C LEU A 168 6.66 -13.24 -3.17
N GLY A 169 6.69 -14.46 -3.69
CA GLY A 169 7.71 -15.44 -3.35
C GLY A 169 7.81 -15.76 -1.86
N GLY A 170 9.05 -15.86 -1.40
CA GLY A 170 9.39 -16.26 -0.04
C GLY A 170 9.70 -17.74 0.08
N CYS A 171 10.12 -18.16 1.25
CA CYS A 171 10.57 -19.53 1.51
C CYS A 171 10.19 -19.98 2.92
N SER A 172 10.02 -21.28 3.15
CA SER A 172 9.90 -21.79 4.53
C SER A 172 11.29 -21.94 5.17
N TRP A 173 12.25 -22.38 4.37
CA TRP A 173 13.68 -22.58 4.64
C TRP A 173 14.52 -22.04 3.47
N LEU A 174 15.84 -21.96 3.58
CA LEU A 174 16.66 -21.28 2.56
C LEU A 174 16.59 -21.88 1.13
N ILE A 175 16.13 -23.14 0.98
CA ILE A 175 16.24 -23.91 -0.26
C ILE A 175 14.88 -24.09 -0.97
N ASP A 176 13.77 -23.66 -0.37
CA ASP A 176 12.40 -23.82 -0.91
C ASP A 176 11.75 -22.50 -1.33
N ALA A 177 12.54 -21.59 -1.92
CA ALA A 177 12.02 -20.36 -2.52
C ALA A 177 10.88 -20.69 -3.51
N THR A 178 9.85 -19.83 -3.54
CA THR A 178 8.71 -19.96 -4.45
C THR A 178 8.60 -18.78 -5.40
N ASP A 179 7.97 -19.00 -6.54
CA ASP A 179 7.59 -18.03 -7.56
C ASP A 179 6.13 -17.57 -7.41
N GLU A 180 5.42 -18.08 -6.40
CA GLU A 180 4.02 -17.77 -6.16
C GLU A 180 3.81 -16.26 -5.92
N VAL A 181 2.74 -15.74 -6.52
CA VAL A 181 2.28 -14.38 -6.34
C VAL A 181 0.84 -14.39 -5.86
N CYS A 182 0.58 -13.69 -4.76
CA CYS A 182 -0.76 -13.40 -4.27
C CYS A 182 -0.98 -11.90 -4.33
N SER A 183 -2.20 -11.48 -4.61
CA SER A 183 -2.60 -10.07 -4.55
C SER A 183 -3.84 -9.89 -3.70
N TYR A 184 -3.93 -8.75 -3.03
CA TYR A 184 -5.09 -8.33 -2.27
C TYR A 184 -5.71 -7.09 -2.90
N HIS A 185 -6.94 -7.21 -3.36
CA HIS A 185 -7.72 -6.10 -3.89
C HIS A 185 -8.38 -5.32 -2.75
N ALA A 186 -7.88 -4.13 -2.48
CA ALA A 186 -8.34 -3.35 -1.34
C ALA A 186 -9.74 -2.74 -1.53
N SER A 187 -10.25 -2.63 -2.76
CA SER A 187 -11.63 -2.21 -3.05
C SER A 187 -12.65 -3.33 -2.85
N SER A 188 -12.32 -4.58 -3.20
CA SER A 188 -13.25 -5.72 -3.05
C SER A 188 -13.05 -6.50 -1.74
N TYR A 189 -11.92 -6.29 -1.06
CA TYR A 189 -11.48 -7.07 0.09
C TYR A 189 -11.26 -8.55 -0.25
N CYS A 190 -10.81 -8.84 -1.48
CA CYS A 190 -10.58 -10.19 -1.97
C CYS A 190 -9.09 -10.47 -2.17
N TRP A 191 -8.73 -11.73 -1.95
CA TRP A 191 -7.41 -12.27 -2.25
C TRP A 191 -7.47 -13.03 -3.55
N ASP A 192 -6.52 -12.77 -4.44
CA ASP A 192 -6.44 -13.36 -5.77
C ASP A 192 -5.04 -13.93 -6.01
N LYS A 193 -4.99 -15.07 -6.69
CA LYS A 193 -3.73 -15.64 -7.18
C LYS A 193 -3.26 -14.83 -8.38
N GLY A 194 -2.04 -14.29 -8.32
CA GLY A 194 -1.39 -13.58 -9.41
C GLY A 194 -0.68 -14.53 -10.39
N ALA A 195 -0.19 -13.97 -11.50
CA ALA A 195 0.75 -14.66 -12.37
C ALA A 195 2.03 -14.98 -11.58
N SER A 196 2.52 -16.22 -11.67
CA SER A 196 3.78 -16.61 -11.03
C SER A 196 4.96 -15.86 -11.64
N MET A 197 5.95 -15.52 -10.81
CA MET A 197 7.23 -14.98 -11.27
C MET A 197 7.93 -15.99 -12.18
N SER A 198 8.82 -15.54 -13.06
CA SER A 198 9.59 -16.46 -13.91
C SER A 198 10.62 -17.25 -13.10
N THR A 199 10.94 -16.76 -11.90
CA THR A 199 11.98 -17.29 -11.04
C THR A 199 11.53 -17.21 -9.59
N ALA A 200 11.71 -18.31 -8.87
CA ALA A 200 11.35 -18.41 -7.47
C ALA A 200 12.41 -17.75 -6.58
N ARG A 201 11.98 -16.82 -5.71
CA ARG A 201 12.88 -15.93 -4.96
C ARG A 201 12.44 -15.75 -3.51
N CYS A 202 13.37 -15.50 -2.60
CA CYS A 202 13.12 -14.98 -1.25
C CYS A 202 14.22 -14.00 -0.82
N TYR A 203 13.91 -13.10 0.13
CA TYR A 203 14.82 -12.05 0.60
C TYR A 203 15.35 -11.15 -0.53
N PHE A 204 14.46 -10.78 -1.44
CA PHE A 204 14.73 -9.93 -2.60
C PHE A 204 14.20 -8.51 -2.38
N ALA A 205 14.74 -7.54 -3.13
CA ALA A 205 14.19 -6.20 -3.19
C ALA A 205 12.90 -6.19 -4.03
N CYS A 206 11.88 -5.47 -3.58
CA CYS A 206 10.60 -5.39 -4.25
C CYS A 206 10.13 -3.95 -4.32
N GLU A 207 10.06 -3.39 -5.54
CA GLU A 207 9.76 -1.98 -5.77
C GLU A 207 8.80 -1.77 -6.94
N VAL A 208 8.07 -0.65 -6.93
CA VAL A 208 7.27 -0.20 -8.08
C VAL A 208 7.89 1.02 -8.73
N LEU A 209 8.13 0.91 -10.03
CA LEU A 209 8.62 2.01 -10.86
C LEU A 209 7.93 1.96 -12.22
N ASP A 210 7.52 3.12 -12.74
CA ASP A 210 6.80 3.25 -14.01
C ASP A 210 5.60 2.29 -14.16
N LYS A 211 4.84 2.12 -13.05
CA LYS A 211 3.67 1.24 -12.95
C LYS A 211 3.96 -0.26 -13.19
N LYS A 212 5.21 -0.68 -13.02
CA LYS A 212 5.63 -2.08 -13.05
C LYS A 212 6.20 -2.48 -11.70
N LEU A 213 6.02 -3.74 -11.32
CA LEU A 213 6.69 -4.31 -10.14
C LEU A 213 8.03 -4.88 -10.57
N TYR A 214 9.05 -4.68 -9.73
CA TYR A 214 10.38 -5.21 -9.89
C TYR A 214 10.70 -6.10 -8.68
N ALA A 215 11.01 -7.36 -8.93
CA ALA A 215 11.50 -8.31 -7.93
C ALA A 215 12.99 -8.58 -8.22
N ILE A 216 13.89 -7.99 -7.44
CA ILE A 216 15.32 -7.89 -7.77
C ILE A 216 16.17 -8.73 -6.82
N GLY A 217 16.96 -9.64 -7.40
CA GLY A 217 17.96 -10.43 -6.68
C GLY A 217 17.33 -11.41 -5.68
N GLY A 218 17.89 -11.42 -4.47
CA GLY A 218 17.55 -12.32 -3.38
C GLY A 218 18.15 -13.71 -3.53
N LEU A 219 17.70 -14.64 -2.68
CA LEU A 219 18.05 -16.04 -2.79
C LEU A 219 17.13 -16.69 -3.82
N VAL A 220 17.74 -17.31 -4.82
CA VAL A 220 17.04 -17.79 -6.00
C VAL A 220 17.24 -19.29 -6.17
N SER A 221 16.16 -20.02 -6.50
CA SER A 221 16.31 -21.42 -6.88
C SER A 221 16.76 -21.53 -8.34
N ASN A 222 17.84 -22.27 -8.59
CA ASN A 222 18.29 -22.68 -9.93
C ASN A 222 18.62 -21.57 -10.93
N SER A 223 18.87 -20.33 -10.50
CA SER A 223 19.31 -19.24 -11.38
C SER A 223 20.40 -18.38 -10.73
N SER A 224 20.99 -17.46 -11.49
CA SER A 224 22.01 -16.54 -10.97
C SER A 224 21.42 -15.52 -10.00
N ASP A 225 22.17 -15.21 -8.94
CA ASP A 225 21.90 -14.16 -7.94
C ASP A 225 21.71 -12.73 -8.55
N HIS A 226 21.95 -12.57 -9.85
CA HIS A 226 21.97 -11.30 -10.60
C HIS A 226 20.79 -11.15 -11.58
N SER A 227 19.67 -11.72 -11.21
CA SER A 227 18.46 -11.70 -12.01
C SER A 227 17.38 -10.87 -11.33
N TRP A 228 16.49 -10.27 -12.12
CA TRP A 228 15.29 -9.63 -11.62
C TRP A 228 14.11 -9.92 -12.53
N ASP A 229 12.92 -9.95 -11.94
CA ASP A 229 11.67 -10.16 -12.64
C ASP A 229 10.89 -8.85 -12.67
N THR A 230 10.35 -8.50 -13.84
CA THR A 230 9.47 -7.33 -14.00
C THR A 230 8.05 -7.77 -14.33
N PHE A 231 7.07 -7.33 -13.56
CA PHE A 231 5.64 -7.56 -13.85
C PHE A 231 5.04 -6.37 -14.57
N ASP A 232 4.41 -6.64 -15.71
CA ASP A 232 3.58 -5.66 -16.41
C ASP A 232 2.09 -5.97 -16.15
N PRO A 233 1.36 -5.09 -15.42
CA PRO A 233 -0.06 -5.32 -15.14
C PRO A 233 -0.94 -5.29 -16.40
N LEU A 234 -0.49 -4.66 -17.50
CA LEU A 234 -1.25 -4.58 -18.75
C LEU A 234 -1.27 -5.91 -19.49
N THR A 235 -0.16 -6.65 -19.44
CA THR A 235 -0.05 -7.99 -20.04
C THR A 235 -0.28 -9.11 -19.04
N ASN A 236 -0.36 -8.78 -17.75
CA ASN A 236 -0.41 -9.72 -16.63
C ASN A 236 0.70 -10.80 -16.72
N CYS A 237 1.92 -10.38 -17.08
CA CYS A 237 3.05 -11.28 -17.30
C CYS A 237 4.29 -10.78 -16.57
N TRP A 238 5.09 -11.74 -16.10
CA TRP A 238 6.45 -11.50 -15.62
C TRP A 238 7.45 -11.69 -16.75
N THR A 239 8.52 -10.89 -16.73
CA THR A 239 9.66 -11.01 -17.64
C THR A 239 10.93 -11.11 -16.82
N LEU A 240 11.71 -12.17 -17.05
CA LEU A 240 13.02 -12.37 -16.44
C LEU A 240 14.08 -11.53 -17.15
N HIS A 241 14.91 -10.86 -16.37
CA HIS A 241 16.10 -10.14 -16.81
C HIS A 241 17.31 -10.62 -16.03
N THR A 242 18.48 -10.57 -16.66
CA THR A 242 19.76 -10.93 -16.04
C THR A 242 20.83 -9.95 -16.50
N ASP A 243 21.75 -9.60 -15.60
CA ASP A 243 22.94 -8.82 -15.96
C ASP A 243 24.17 -9.45 -15.29
N PRO A 244 25.12 -10.03 -16.06
CA PRO A 244 26.31 -10.65 -15.51
C PRO A 244 27.31 -9.64 -14.90
N ASN A 245 27.14 -8.34 -15.15
CA ASN A 245 28.04 -7.29 -14.64
C ASN A 245 27.68 -6.80 -13.23
N ILE A 246 26.48 -7.14 -12.72
CA ILE A 246 26.15 -7.00 -11.30
C ILE A 246 26.98 -8.08 -10.59
N GLY A 247 28.18 -7.74 -10.13
CA GLY A 247 29.16 -8.72 -9.68
C GLY A 247 28.60 -9.72 -8.65
N SER A 248 29.08 -10.96 -8.73
CA SER A 248 28.87 -12.03 -7.74
C SER A 248 29.35 -11.61 -6.37
N VAL A 249 28.46 -10.99 -5.62
CA VAL A 249 28.61 -10.85 -4.19
C VAL A 249 27.44 -11.61 -3.59
N SER A 250 27.75 -12.68 -2.86
CA SER A 250 26.84 -13.41 -1.99
C SER A 250 26.37 -12.48 -0.87
N SER A 251 25.57 -11.49 -1.25
CA SER A 251 25.22 -10.34 -0.44
C SER A 251 23.75 -10.38 -0.11
N GLU A 252 23.45 -10.20 1.17
CA GLU A 252 22.08 -10.05 1.64
C GLU A 252 21.58 -8.65 1.29
N ILE A 253 20.39 -8.57 0.67
CA ILE A 253 19.69 -7.32 0.43
C ILE A 253 19.12 -6.84 1.77
N GLU A 254 19.48 -5.64 2.19
CA GLU A 254 18.93 -5.03 3.41
C GLU A 254 17.72 -4.16 3.14
N ASP A 255 17.77 -3.36 2.09
CA ASP A 255 16.76 -2.34 1.82
C ASP A 255 16.76 -1.96 0.34
N SER A 256 15.65 -1.41 -0.12
CA SER A 256 15.50 -0.87 -1.46
C SER A 256 14.64 0.39 -1.46
N VAL A 257 14.88 1.26 -2.44
CA VAL A 257 14.11 2.49 -2.57
C VAL A 257 14.07 2.98 -4.01
N VAL A 258 12.94 3.56 -4.40
CA VAL A 258 12.82 4.31 -5.64
C VAL A 258 13.12 5.78 -5.40
N LEU A 259 14.14 6.31 -6.07
CA LEU A 259 14.57 7.71 -5.97
C LEU A 259 14.93 8.22 -7.37
N ASP A 260 14.45 9.41 -7.72
CA ASP A 260 14.74 10.08 -9.00
C ASP A 260 14.49 9.20 -10.25
N GLY A 261 13.45 8.36 -10.22
CA GLY A 261 13.11 7.46 -11.33
C GLY A 261 14.06 6.26 -11.48
N LYS A 262 14.84 5.94 -10.45
CA LYS A 262 15.77 4.81 -10.40
C LYS A 262 15.48 3.93 -9.21
N ILE A 263 15.87 2.66 -9.29
CA ILE A 263 15.76 1.72 -8.18
C ILE A 263 17.13 1.55 -7.54
N TYR A 264 17.23 1.89 -6.26
CA TYR A 264 18.43 1.68 -5.46
C TYR A 264 18.23 0.44 -4.60
N VAL A 265 19.21 -0.46 -4.61
CA VAL A 265 19.21 -1.68 -3.80
C VAL A 265 20.48 -1.71 -2.96
N ARG A 266 20.30 -1.80 -1.65
CA ARG A 266 21.38 -1.79 -0.67
C ARG A 266 21.69 -3.21 -0.20
N TYR A 267 22.97 -3.51 -0.18
CA TYR A 267 23.52 -4.83 0.11
C TYR A 267 24.50 -4.78 1.28
N ILE A 268 24.58 -5.89 2.02
CA ILE A 268 25.70 -6.19 2.92
C ILE A 268 26.62 -7.21 2.27
N ARG A 269 27.92 -6.89 2.20
CA ARG A 269 28.95 -7.78 1.66
C ARG A 269 29.41 -8.87 2.63
N ASP A 270 29.47 -8.57 3.92
CA ASP A 270 30.07 -9.46 4.92
C ASP A 270 29.40 -9.29 6.32
N PRO A 271 29.00 -10.37 7.01
CA PRO A 271 28.37 -10.28 8.34
C PRO A 271 29.32 -9.91 9.49
N ILE A 272 30.63 -10.09 9.32
CA ILE A 272 31.69 -9.92 10.33
C ILE A 272 32.30 -8.51 10.24
N THR A 273 32.44 -7.99 9.02
CA THR A 273 32.95 -6.64 8.71
C THR A 273 32.04 -5.97 7.67
N PRO A 274 30.87 -5.45 8.07
CA PRO A 274 29.84 -5.01 7.13
C PRO A 274 30.33 -3.85 6.26
N HIS A 275 30.78 -4.18 5.05
CA HIS A 275 30.95 -3.23 3.97
C HIS A 275 29.61 -3.13 3.24
N VAL A 276 28.93 -2.03 3.50
CA VAL A 276 27.66 -1.69 2.86
C VAL A 276 27.96 -1.08 1.51
N PHE A 277 27.27 -1.55 0.48
CA PHE A 277 27.27 -0.92 -0.84
C PHE A 277 25.83 -0.86 -1.35
N ALA A 278 25.55 0.03 -2.31
CA ALA A 278 24.30 -0.02 -3.04
C ALA A 278 24.56 0.01 -4.54
N VAL A 279 23.65 -0.59 -5.29
CA VAL A 279 23.61 -0.51 -6.75
C VAL A 279 22.33 0.19 -7.17
N VAL A 280 22.40 0.89 -8.28
CA VAL A 280 21.29 1.65 -8.86
C VAL A 280 20.96 1.09 -10.24
N TYR A 281 19.69 0.79 -10.46
CA TYR A 281 19.14 0.45 -11.76
C TYR A 281 18.55 1.67 -12.42
N GLU A 282 19.00 1.94 -13.64
CA GLU A 282 18.47 2.97 -14.51
C GLU A 282 17.57 2.30 -15.58
N PRO A 283 16.24 2.40 -15.48
CA PRO A 283 15.34 1.75 -16.44
C PRO A 283 15.48 2.30 -17.87
N SER A 284 15.85 3.57 -18.01
CA SER A 284 15.97 4.22 -19.31
C SER A 284 17.09 3.63 -20.18
N SER A 285 18.18 3.17 -19.55
CA SER A 285 19.30 2.48 -20.21
C SER A 285 19.30 0.97 -19.99
N GLY A 286 18.53 0.47 -19.03
CA GLY A 286 18.53 -0.95 -18.63
C GLY A 286 19.84 -1.40 -17.98
N THR A 287 20.56 -0.49 -17.33
CA THR A 287 21.91 -0.75 -16.79
C THR A 287 21.97 -0.60 -15.28
N TRP A 288 22.83 -1.38 -14.65
CA TRP A 288 23.17 -1.28 -13.23
C TRP A 288 24.50 -0.57 -13.02
N GLN A 289 24.58 0.26 -11.98
CA GLN A 289 25.80 0.99 -11.60
C GLN A 289 25.95 0.99 -10.07
N TYR A 290 27.15 1.23 -9.56
CA TYR A 290 27.33 1.50 -8.13
C TYR A 290 26.69 2.85 -7.78
N ALA A 291 25.96 2.87 -6.67
CA ALA A 291 25.43 4.10 -6.12
C ALA A 291 26.56 4.94 -5.50
N ASP A 292 26.24 6.19 -5.23
CA ASP A 292 27.16 7.16 -4.66
C ASP A 292 27.64 6.77 -3.24
N ASP A 293 28.95 6.70 -3.02
CA ASP A 293 29.52 6.27 -1.73
C ASP A 293 29.09 7.16 -0.56
N ASP A 294 28.96 8.48 -0.76
CA ASP A 294 28.56 9.42 0.29
C ASP A 294 27.10 9.15 0.71
N MET A 295 26.23 8.89 -0.27
CA MET A 295 24.84 8.48 -0.01
C MET A 295 24.79 7.16 0.75
N VAL A 296 25.50 6.15 0.27
CA VAL A 296 25.47 4.79 0.84
C VAL A 296 26.00 4.76 2.27
N SER A 297 27.03 5.57 2.58
CA SER A 297 27.66 5.59 3.91
C SER A 297 26.70 5.98 5.05
N GLY A 298 25.68 6.79 4.76
CA GLY A 298 24.67 7.21 5.75
C GLY A 298 23.31 6.54 5.61
N TRP A 299 23.11 5.69 4.59
CA TRP A 299 21.96 4.80 4.53
C TRP A 299 22.21 3.63 5.48
N THR A 300 21.83 3.77 6.75
CA THR A 300 22.14 2.80 7.84
C THR A 300 20.92 2.07 8.40
N GLY A 301 19.76 2.21 7.76
CA GLY A 301 18.51 1.63 8.20
C GLY A 301 17.40 1.83 7.17
N PRO A 302 16.13 1.61 7.55
CA PRO A 302 15.01 1.74 6.64
C PRO A 302 14.94 3.14 6.02
N ALA A 303 14.70 3.19 4.72
CA ALA A 303 14.59 4.41 3.94
C ALA A 303 13.15 4.71 3.51
N VAL A 304 12.88 6.00 3.25
CA VAL A 304 11.69 6.46 2.55
C VAL A 304 12.02 7.73 1.75
N VAL A 305 11.34 7.92 0.61
CA VAL A 305 11.48 9.14 -0.19
C VAL A 305 10.24 10.01 -0.04
N VAL A 306 10.45 11.29 0.27
CA VAL A 306 9.39 12.31 0.38
C VAL A 306 9.79 13.51 -0.47
N ASP A 307 8.93 13.91 -1.40
CA ASP A 307 9.17 15.04 -2.33
C ASP A 307 10.56 14.96 -3.01
N GLY A 308 10.98 13.76 -3.44
CA GLY A 308 12.28 13.52 -4.08
C GLY A 308 13.49 13.54 -3.14
N THR A 309 13.28 13.68 -1.84
CA THR A 309 14.35 13.66 -0.83
C THR A 309 14.35 12.33 -0.09
N LEU A 310 15.52 11.70 0.03
CA LEU A 310 15.72 10.45 0.75
C LEU A 310 15.88 10.71 2.25
N TYR A 311 15.08 10.02 3.05
CA TYR A 311 15.15 10.00 4.50
C TYR A 311 15.48 8.60 4.99
N VAL A 312 16.33 8.50 6.01
CA VAL A 312 16.75 7.23 6.61
C VAL A 312 16.57 7.29 8.12
N LEU A 313 16.10 6.19 8.69
CA LEU A 313 16.03 6.01 10.14
C LEU A 313 17.25 5.24 10.64
N ASP A 314 18.24 5.96 11.15
CA ASP A 314 19.35 5.36 11.88
C ASP A 314 18.84 4.85 13.23
N GLN A 315 19.03 3.55 13.49
CA GLN A 315 18.62 2.86 14.72
C GLN A 315 19.81 2.28 15.50
N SER A 316 21.05 2.49 15.03
CA SER A 316 22.27 1.88 15.58
C SER A 316 22.67 2.45 16.95
N LEU A 317 22.60 3.77 17.12
CA LEU A 317 22.98 4.51 18.34
C LEU A 317 21.80 5.35 18.87
N GLY A 318 20.60 4.76 18.80
CA GLY A 318 19.31 5.40 19.08
C GLY A 318 18.53 5.69 17.80
N THR A 319 17.29 6.18 17.91
CA THR A 319 16.42 6.43 16.76
C THR A 319 16.58 7.87 16.26
N ARG A 320 17.25 8.06 15.11
CA ARG A 320 17.46 9.37 14.49
C ARG A 320 16.99 9.38 13.05
N LEU A 321 16.23 10.41 12.68
CA LEU A 321 15.84 10.64 11.30
C LEU A 321 16.92 11.50 10.62
N MET A 322 17.47 10.98 9.53
CA MET A 322 18.49 11.61 8.71
C MET A 322 17.91 11.93 7.33
N MET A 323 18.34 13.03 6.72
CA MET A 323 17.91 13.48 5.39
C MET A 323 19.12 13.59 4.48
N TRP A 324 19.04 13.03 3.28
CA TRP A 324 20.07 13.13 2.26
C TRP A 324 19.99 14.46 1.52
N HIS A 325 21.03 15.28 1.63
CA HIS A 325 21.12 16.55 0.91
C HIS A 325 21.99 16.40 -0.34
N LYS A 326 21.35 16.05 -1.46
CA LYS A 326 21.99 15.70 -2.75
C LYS A 326 23.07 16.70 -3.21
N GLU A 327 22.78 18.00 -3.21
CA GLU A 327 23.72 19.04 -3.68
C GLU A 327 24.99 19.19 -2.82
N ARG A 328 24.88 18.87 -1.53
CA ARG A 328 25.99 18.97 -0.57
C ARG A 328 26.66 17.63 -0.35
N ARG A 329 26.10 16.55 -0.91
CA ARG A 329 26.53 15.15 -0.73
C ARG A 329 26.72 14.80 0.75
N GLN A 330 25.76 15.19 1.58
CA GLN A 330 25.85 15.00 3.03
C GLN A 330 24.51 14.60 3.64
N TRP A 331 24.60 13.82 4.72
CA TRP A 331 23.46 13.49 5.56
C TRP A 331 23.26 14.55 6.64
N ILE A 332 22.05 15.09 6.71
CA ILE A 332 21.66 16.12 7.69
C ILE A 332 20.72 15.49 8.73
N PRO A 333 21.01 15.60 10.03
CA PRO A 333 20.10 15.12 11.07
C PRO A 333 18.85 16.00 11.12
N VAL A 334 17.67 15.38 10.96
CA VAL A 334 16.37 16.05 11.08
C VAL A 334 15.92 16.11 12.54
N GLY A 335 16.09 14.99 13.27
CA GLY A 335 15.71 14.94 14.67
C GLY A 335 15.97 13.58 15.32
N LYS A 336 15.99 13.58 16.66
CA LYS A 336 16.11 12.38 17.50
C LYS A 336 14.75 12.02 18.09
N LEU A 337 14.39 10.75 17.99
CA LEU A 337 13.12 10.21 18.45
C LEU A 337 13.34 9.33 19.67
N SER A 338 12.36 9.29 20.57
CA SER A 338 12.41 8.46 21.76
C SER A 338 12.24 6.98 21.40
N PRO A 339 13.19 6.09 21.75
CA PRO A 339 13.06 4.64 21.54
C PRO A 339 11.83 4.03 22.25
N LEU A 340 11.34 4.67 23.32
CA LEU A 340 10.15 4.25 24.04
C LEU A 340 8.87 4.41 23.20
N LEU A 341 8.85 5.40 22.31
CA LEU A 341 7.73 5.66 21.41
C LEU A 341 7.87 4.87 20.10
N THR A 342 9.09 4.81 19.55
CA THR A 342 9.35 4.18 18.26
C THR A 342 9.46 2.66 18.33
N LYS A 343 9.82 2.08 19.48
CA LYS A 343 9.94 0.63 19.72
C LYS A 343 10.64 -0.14 18.56
N PRO A 344 11.95 0.05 18.38
CA PRO A 344 12.70 -0.57 17.27
C PRO A 344 12.68 -2.12 17.30
N PRO A 345 12.89 -2.80 16.14
CA PRO A 345 13.18 -2.20 14.85
C PRO A 345 11.93 -1.59 14.21
N CYS A 346 12.10 -0.46 13.54
CA CYS A 346 11.03 0.26 12.86
C CYS A 346 11.14 0.09 11.35
N GLN A 347 10.02 0.31 10.67
CA GLN A 347 9.92 0.53 9.23
C GLN A 347 9.41 1.96 8.96
N LEU A 348 9.71 2.47 7.77
CA LEU A 348 9.25 3.79 7.32
C LEU A 348 8.22 3.66 6.21
N VAL A 349 7.28 4.60 6.17
CA VAL A 349 6.38 4.80 5.05
C VAL A 349 5.93 6.26 5.02
N ALA A 350 5.69 6.83 3.84
CA ALA A 350 5.30 8.23 3.70
C ALA A 350 3.88 8.37 3.12
N VAL A 351 3.13 9.33 3.65
CA VAL A 351 1.85 9.78 3.10
C VAL A 351 1.89 11.29 2.97
N GLY A 352 1.91 11.78 1.72
CA GLY A 352 2.18 13.20 1.46
C GLY A 352 3.53 13.62 2.04
N LYS A 353 3.53 14.65 2.88
CA LYS A 353 4.73 15.19 3.54
C LYS A 353 4.96 14.63 4.94
N SER A 354 4.19 13.63 5.36
CA SER A 354 4.32 13.02 6.67
C SER A 354 5.00 11.66 6.55
N ILE A 355 6.04 11.44 7.36
CA ILE A 355 6.73 10.17 7.53
C ILE A 355 6.12 9.44 8.72
N PHE A 356 5.68 8.21 8.50
CA PHE A 356 5.19 7.30 9.53
C PHE A 356 6.29 6.31 9.86
N ILE A 357 6.66 6.29 11.14
CA ILE A 357 7.67 5.42 11.72
C ILE A 357 6.94 4.35 12.50
N ILE A 358 6.99 3.11 12.02
CA ILE A 358 6.17 2.00 12.52
C ILE A 358 7.10 0.97 13.14
N GLY A 359 7.09 0.89 14.47
CA GLY A 359 7.87 -0.04 15.26
C GLY A 359 7.15 -1.34 15.62
N LYS A 360 7.77 -2.08 16.54
CA LYS A 360 7.20 -3.29 17.12
C LYS A 360 5.81 -3.06 17.67
N THR A 361 4.96 -4.08 17.57
CA THR A 361 3.56 -4.00 18.02
C THR A 361 2.81 -2.84 17.35
N LEU A 362 3.22 -2.48 16.12
CA LEU A 362 2.64 -1.40 15.32
C LEU A 362 2.68 -0.02 15.99
N SER A 363 3.64 0.23 16.89
CA SER A 363 3.81 1.56 17.48
C SER A 363 4.13 2.57 16.40
N THR A 364 3.25 3.52 16.20
CA THR A 364 3.36 4.47 15.09
C THR A 364 3.73 5.84 15.63
N VAL A 365 4.80 6.43 15.12
CA VAL A 365 5.17 7.83 15.33
C VAL A 365 5.11 8.56 14.00
N VAL A 366 4.50 9.74 13.98
CA VAL A 366 4.38 10.56 12.77
C VAL A 366 5.36 11.73 12.87
N VAL A 367 6.03 12.05 11.77
CA VAL A 367 6.91 13.22 11.63
C VAL A 367 6.49 13.96 10.37
N ASP A 368 6.12 15.23 10.49
CA ASP A 368 5.87 16.10 9.33
C ASP A 368 7.18 16.74 8.88
N VAL A 369 7.54 16.58 7.60
CA VAL A 369 8.74 17.18 7.01
C VAL A 369 8.44 18.39 6.12
N GLY A 370 7.17 18.78 5.97
CA GLY A 370 6.75 19.90 5.14
C GLY A 370 7.15 21.29 5.67
N ASP A 371 7.32 21.42 6.99
CA ASP A 371 7.60 22.69 7.67
C ASP A 371 9.10 22.94 7.95
N LEU A 372 10.01 22.08 7.45
CA LEU A 372 11.46 22.18 7.68
C LEU A 372 12.11 23.46 7.10
N GLY A 373 11.35 24.30 6.39
CA GLY A 373 11.82 25.58 5.82
C GLY A 373 11.87 26.75 6.81
N ASN A 374 11.24 26.67 7.98
CA ASN A 374 11.28 27.73 8.99
C ASN A 374 11.79 27.14 10.31
N GLU A 375 13.08 27.40 10.62
CA GLU A 375 13.73 27.19 11.91
C GLU A 375 13.50 25.80 12.56
N GLY A 376 14.52 24.95 12.45
CA GLY A 376 14.49 23.54 12.83
C GLY A 376 13.74 23.21 14.12
N GLN A 377 13.01 22.09 14.02
CA GLN A 377 12.17 21.45 15.04
C GLN A 377 10.71 21.88 15.06
N VAL A 378 9.90 21.23 14.22
CA VAL A 378 8.55 20.84 14.63
C VAL A 378 8.39 19.34 14.43
N MET A 379 8.74 18.58 15.46
CA MET A 379 8.48 17.14 15.54
C MET A 379 7.17 16.91 16.28
N MET A 380 6.05 16.78 15.56
CA MET A 380 4.77 16.42 16.16
C MET A 380 4.64 14.89 16.24
N SER A 381 5.19 14.28 17.28
CA SER A 381 5.03 12.84 17.51
C SER A 381 3.70 12.53 18.18
N SER A 382 2.75 11.92 17.47
CA SER A 382 1.60 11.23 18.09
C SER A 382 1.86 9.72 18.08
N SER A 383 1.71 9.05 19.22
CA SER A 383 1.76 7.59 19.28
C SER A 383 0.36 6.98 19.18
N ILE A 384 0.25 5.84 18.50
CA ILE A 384 -0.93 4.98 18.52
C ILE A 384 -0.61 3.79 19.42
N PRO A 385 -0.98 3.82 20.72
CA PRO A 385 -0.73 2.69 21.61
C PRO A 385 -1.85 1.66 21.48
N GLU A 386 -1.52 0.44 21.07
CA GLU A 386 -2.34 -0.75 21.33
C GLU A 386 -1.47 -1.89 21.89
N LEU A 387 -2.04 -2.65 22.82
CA LEU A 387 -1.51 -3.91 23.35
C LEU A 387 -1.84 -5.02 22.36
N LEU A 388 -1.21 -4.98 21.20
CA LEU A 388 -1.20 -6.11 20.30
C LEU A 388 -0.18 -7.16 20.81
N PRO A 389 -0.30 -8.44 20.41
CA PRO A 389 0.79 -9.39 20.56
C PRO A 389 2.11 -8.80 20.06
N ASP A 390 3.22 -9.29 20.61
CA ASP A 390 4.57 -8.84 20.21
C ASP A 390 4.84 -9.23 18.76
N PHE A 391 4.54 -8.30 17.85
CA PHE A 391 4.72 -8.43 16.41
C PHE A 391 5.94 -7.61 15.97
N ASN A 392 6.72 -8.18 15.06
CA ASN A 392 7.72 -7.43 14.31
C ASN A 392 7.12 -6.94 13.00
N VAL A 393 7.39 -5.69 12.65
CA VAL A 393 6.97 -5.12 11.36
C VAL A 393 8.06 -5.43 10.34
N ILE A 394 7.68 -6.13 9.28
CA ILE A 394 8.57 -6.60 8.20
C ILE A 394 8.72 -5.51 7.15
N SER A 395 7.60 -4.96 6.67
CA SER A 395 7.54 -3.97 5.61
C SER A 395 6.26 -3.15 5.72
N CYS A 396 6.25 -1.93 5.20
CA CYS A 396 5.11 -1.03 5.19
C CYS A 396 4.95 -0.38 3.83
N LYS A 397 3.75 -0.36 3.27
CA LYS A 397 3.44 0.20 1.95
C LYS A 397 2.16 1.01 1.99
N CYS A 398 2.05 1.96 1.06
CA CYS A 398 0.88 2.83 0.93
C CYS A 398 0.07 2.46 -0.29
N LEU A 399 -1.26 2.51 -0.15
CA LEU A 399 -2.17 2.25 -1.26
C LEU A 399 -3.29 3.28 -1.28
N SER A 400 -3.38 4.01 -2.40
CA SER A 400 -4.42 4.99 -2.67
C SER A 400 -5.60 4.37 -3.42
N ILE A 401 -6.83 4.75 -3.06
CA ILE A 401 -8.09 4.35 -3.73
C ILE A 401 -9.06 5.52 -3.84
#